data_AF-A0A3P5XPN7-F1
#
_entry.id   AF-A0A3P5XPN7-F1
#
_cell.length_a   1.000
_cell.length_b   1.000
_cell.length_c   1.000
_cell.angle_alpha   90.00
_cell.angle_beta   90.00
_cell.angle_gamma   90.00
#
_symmetry.space_group_name_H-M   'P 1'
#
loop_
_entity.id
_entity.type
_entity.pdbx_description
1 polymer ?
#
loop_
_entity_poly.entity_id
_entity_poly.type
_entity_poly.pdbx_seq_one_letter_code
_entity_poly.pdbx_strand_id
1 'polypeptide(L)'
;MVTHYKEKPLPFSFYFEDKYKRKYEVMELWKSEVGMEVSKLPILKESSIFGLQFYVGDEEEYDPQSYCSIQTNLYDQTDGQIERKYSLGIGCSGKRWLYQGGNGEEFPWRMGVYFLEVYYKGETYIGGINVLPNHLDEKQVREIHNYLNEQVQDIIYDFVYSNKTFSNDDETVLPRYWYYDYARKIDERYYEFMYCMTAIEKNPKDRMESLYKASIRSGKIDHKSIRWSVSNKGLAKNAGNHHSNFQLNKKKVTSYDSEGNRWIKNILLIWKKDILNVTFYIKRDLNSYRNKLKEQKEEYIRIYDEKEYLMSKRDSGENTKRNVKSQLIMIGKDMRNTNIKVSILKGKLDVLKKMESKLIFFLNSTFLGDVERGIRKPFLKEIQYYRVDSIFEELKKIRENKGENNQITPILKPTWLVYEYFCLFRVIKVLIDSGYTLIQGIDEDVLNLYLTDRIQEGTKFVLESEEKVVHIWYDHYHAHTEKEALDKGELFYTPNPKKRPDFKIDFFRKTKEGNLFLHSVIMDAKFSQLKTIYNPQYKNKTEEQLSGYYSYFCVLPEAGHRPCIDRVVCLYAGEGTRDVQKRYESITYLRLHPLIGENGPFVVGEEELRDILQLS
;
A
#
# COMPACT_ATOMS: atom_id res chain seq x y z
N MET A 1 16.38 -3.33 41.06
CA MET A 1 16.09 -3.25 39.62
C MET A 1 17.41 -2.90 38.97
N VAL A 2 18.01 -3.81 38.21
CA VAL A 2 19.33 -3.59 37.61
C VAL A 2 19.32 -4.24 36.23
N THR A 3 19.70 -3.48 35.21
CA THR A 3 19.88 -3.98 33.84
C THR A 3 21.25 -4.63 33.72
N HIS A 4 21.37 -5.76 33.03
CA HIS A 4 22.61 -6.53 32.93
C HIS A 4 23.15 -6.61 31.50
N TYR A 5 24.45 -6.79 31.35
CA TYR A 5 25.11 -7.24 30.13
C TYR A 5 26.05 -8.41 30.48
N LYS A 6 25.84 -9.60 29.89
CA LYS A 6 26.60 -10.82 30.23
C LYS A 6 26.62 -11.09 31.75
N GLU A 7 25.45 -11.06 32.38
CA GLU A 7 25.26 -11.26 33.83
C GLU A 7 25.93 -10.21 34.73
N LYS A 8 26.57 -9.17 34.17
CA LYS A 8 27.15 -8.07 34.92
C LYS A 8 26.16 -6.90 35.01
N PRO A 9 25.95 -6.33 36.21
CA PRO A 9 25.08 -5.17 36.36
C PRO A 9 25.65 -3.96 35.61
N LEU A 10 24.78 -3.22 34.93
CA LEU A 10 25.07 -1.94 34.33
C LEU A 10 24.76 -0.81 35.34
N PRO A 11 25.44 0.35 35.24
CA PRO A 11 25.26 1.48 36.15
C PRO A 11 23.89 2.17 36.01
N PHE A 12 23.20 1.93 34.89
CA PHE A 12 21.88 2.47 34.63
C PHE A 12 20.81 1.39 34.68
N SER A 13 19.58 1.82 34.92
CA SER A 13 18.38 0.99 34.85
C SER A 13 17.35 1.63 33.93
N PHE A 14 16.57 0.78 33.27
CA PHE A 14 15.42 1.27 32.52
C PHE A 14 14.24 0.32 32.53
N TYR A 15 13.04 0.89 32.53
CA TYR A 15 11.79 0.13 32.52
C TYR A 15 10.68 0.92 31.83
N PHE A 16 9.71 0.18 31.29
CA PHE A 16 8.46 0.75 30.82
C PHE A 16 7.42 0.69 31.93
N GLU A 17 6.52 1.66 32.00
CA GLU A 17 5.45 1.70 33.00
C GLU A 17 4.10 2.00 32.36
N ASP A 18 3.10 1.16 32.63
CA ASP A 18 1.75 1.39 32.12
C ASP A 18 0.94 2.41 32.96
N LYS A 19 -0.27 2.72 32.51
CA LYS A 19 -1.22 3.58 33.25
C LYS A 19 -1.63 3.03 34.63
N TYR A 20 -1.47 1.73 34.86
CA TYR A 20 -1.76 1.06 36.12
C TYR A 20 -0.52 0.95 37.03
N LYS A 21 0.58 1.65 36.69
CA LYS A 21 1.87 1.63 37.41
C LYS A 21 2.56 0.25 37.40
N ARG A 22 2.19 -0.65 36.49
CA ARG A 22 2.92 -1.91 36.31
C ARG A 22 4.21 -1.64 35.55
N LYS A 23 5.32 -2.17 36.06
CA LYS A 23 6.66 -2.01 35.49
C LYS A 23 7.01 -3.21 34.62
N TYR A 24 7.55 -2.94 33.44
CA TYR A 24 8.08 -3.91 32.49
C TYR A 24 9.57 -3.62 32.39
N GLU A 25 10.34 -4.35 33.18
CA GLU A 25 11.77 -4.13 33.35
C GLU A 25 12.54 -4.67 32.14
N VAL A 26 13.62 -3.97 31.78
CA VAL A 26 14.57 -4.52 30.83
C VAL A 26 15.77 -5.04 31.58
N MET A 27 15.79 -6.37 31.67
CA MET A 27 16.71 -7.12 32.51
C MET A 27 18.08 -7.30 31.87
N GLU A 28 18.12 -7.39 30.54
CA GLU A 28 19.33 -7.72 29.78
C GLU A 28 19.46 -6.83 28.54
N LEU A 29 20.70 -6.43 28.25
CA LEU A 29 21.13 -5.74 27.04
C LEU A 29 22.29 -6.50 26.39
N TRP A 30 22.55 -6.23 25.12
CA TRP A 30 23.55 -6.90 24.28
C TRP A 30 24.44 -5.89 23.55
N LYS A 31 25.51 -6.36 22.89
CA LYS A 31 26.39 -5.52 22.04
C LYS A 31 26.05 -5.58 20.55
N SER A 32 25.23 -6.55 20.16
CA SER A 32 24.77 -6.77 18.79
C SER A 32 23.41 -7.46 18.84
N GLU A 33 22.63 -7.32 17.77
CA GLU A 33 21.38 -8.06 17.56
C GLU A 33 21.61 -9.59 17.51
N VAL A 34 22.79 -10.01 17.04
CA VAL A 34 23.20 -11.41 16.97
C VAL A 34 23.32 -11.98 18.38
N GLY A 35 22.43 -12.92 18.72
CA GLY A 35 22.39 -13.59 20.02
C GLY A 35 21.38 -13.00 21.03
N MET A 36 20.56 -12.04 20.62
CA MET A 36 19.48 -11.51 21.48
C MET A 36 18.35 -12.54 21.66
N GLU A 37 17.93 -12.75 22.89
CA GLU A 37 16.84 -13.67 23.23
C GLU A 37 15.50 -12.92 23.33
N VAL A 38 14.62 -13.09 22.35
CA VAL A 38 13.31 -12.41 22.29
C VAL A 38 12.43 -12.71 23.51
N SER A 39 12.56 -13.91 24.10
CA SER A 39 11.84 -14.31 25.32
C SER A 39 12.18 -13.48 26.57
N LYS A 40 13.32 -12.79 26.57
CA LYS A 40 13.75 -11.93 27.67
C LYS A 40 13.37 -10.46 27.48
N LEU A 41 12.78 -10.11 26.35
CA LEU A 41 12.34 -8.74 26.08
C LEU A 41 11.06 -8.41 26.87
N PRO A 42 10.93 -7.16 27.35
CA PRO A 42 9.67 -6.70 27.91
C PRO A 42 8.53 -6.81 26.88
N ILE A 43 7.39 -7.30 27.34
CA ILE A 43 6.18 -7.42 26.53
C ILE A 43 5.32 -6.18 26.74
N LEU A 44 5.13 -5.39 25.67
CA LEU A 44 4.18 -4.28 25.66
C LEU A 44 2.91 -4.70 24.91
N LYS A 45 1.77 -4.12 25.30
CA LYS A 45 0.48 -4.39 24.65
C LYS A 45 0.12 -3.25 23.71
N GLU A 46 -0.24 -3.59 22.47
CA GLU A 46 -0.63 -2.59 21.47
C GLU A 46 -1.73 -1.64 22.00
N SER A 47 -1.65 -0.35 21.62
CA SER A 47 -2.58 0.71 22.03
C SER A 47 -2.70 0.95 23.54
N SER A 48 -1.79 0.38 24.35
CA SER A 48 -1.74 0.66 25.79
C SER A 48 -0.87 1.89 26.09
N ILE A 49 -1.28 2.63 27.12
CA ILE A 49 -0.60 3.84 27.58
C ILE A 49 0.67 3.44 28.33
N PHE A 50 1.84 3.87 27.86
CA PHE A 50 3.13 3.56 28.46
C PHE A 50 4.04 4.78 28.57
N GLY A 51 4.83 4.82 29.64
CA GLY A 51 5.97 5.72 29.79
C GLY A 51 7.28 4.94 29.92
N LEU A 52 8.39 5.60 29.62
CA LEU A 52 9.75 5.11 29.81
C LEU A 52 10.39 5.83 30.99
N GLN A 53 11.10 5.07 31.83
CA GLN A 53 12.05 5.61 32.79
C GLN A 53 13.44 5.06 32.44
N PHE A 54 14.41 5.95 32.22
CA PHE A 54 15.82 5.62 31.98
C PHE A 54 16.68 6.47 32.91
N TYR A 55 17.41 5.84 33.83
CA TYR A 55 18.03 6.55 34.95
C TYR A 55 19.24 5.83 35.56
N VAL A 56 20.07 6.59 36.27
CA VAL A 56 21.11 6.10 37.19
C VAL A 56 20.73 6.36 38.64
N GLY A 57 21.26 5.55 39.56
CA GLY A 57 21.06 5.72 41.00
C GLY A 57 21.86 6.89 41.58
N ASP A 58 23.10 7.05 41.11
CA ASP A 58 24.08 7.98 41.67
C ASP A 58 24.44 9.10 40.68
N GLU A 59 24.70 10.31 41.20
CA GLU A 59 25.08 11.47 40.37
C GLU A 59 26.45 11.29 39.68
N GLU A 60 27.37 10.51 40.26
CA GLU A 60 28.68 10.22 39.66
C GLU A 60 28.57 9.34 38.40
N GLU A 61 27.51 8.55 38.31
CA GLU A 61 27.23 7.69 37.16
C GLU A 61 26.46 8.42 36.06
N TYR A 62 25.96 9.62 36.34
CA TYR A 62 25.24 10.42 35.36
C TYR A 62 26.15 10.89 34.24
N ASP A 63 25.65 10.78 33.02
CA ASP A 63 26.28 11.34 31.83
C ASP A 63 25.21 12.04 30.98
N PRO A 64 25.30 13.37 30.78
CA PRO A 64 24.31 14.12 30.02
C PRO A 64 24.29 13.77 28.52
N GLN A 65 25.33 13.09 28.01
CA GLN A 65 25.36 12.62 26.63
C GLN A 65 24.72 11.24 26.45
N SER A 66 24.38 10.56 27.55
CA SER A 66 23.76 9.23 27.50
C SER A 66 22.28 9.31 27.13
N TYR A 67 21.86 8.44 26.21
CA TYR A 67 20.48 8.39 25.73
C TYR A 67 20.05 6.97 25.36
N CYS A 68 18.75 6.74 25.39
CA CYS A 68 18.09 5.58 24.83
C CYS A 68 17.28 6.01 23.60
N SER A 69 17.52 5.40 22.43
CA SER A 69 16.69 5.55 21.24
C SER A 69 15.81 4.31 21.06
N ILE A 70 14.54 4.53 20.72
CA ILE A 70 13.59 3.45 20.42
C ILE A 70 13.09 3.63 18.99
N GLN A 71 13.20 2.56 18.20
CA GLN A 71 12.63 2.49 16.85
C GLN A 71 11.11 2.48 16.92
N THR A 72 10.43 3.19 16.02
CA THR A 72 8.95 3.19 15.90
C THR A 72 8.50 2.80 14.50
N ASN A 73 7.23 2.47 14.28
CA ASN A 73 6.64 2.37 12.94
C ASN A 73 6.03 3.69 12.46
N LEU A 74 6.31 4.80 13.16
CA LEU A 74 5.95 6.11 12.67
C LEU A 74 7.07 6.63 11.79
N TYR A 75 6.67 7.29 10.71
CA TYR A 75 7.58 7.92 9.77
C TYR A 75 7.32 9.42 9.82
N ASP A 76 8.39 10.21 9.81
CA ASP A 76 8.26 11.66 9.72
C ASP A 76 7.91 12.07 8.28
N GLN A 77 7.87 13.39 8.04
CA GLN A 77 7.54 13.95 6.73
C GLN A 77 8.61 13.68 5.66
N THR A 78 9.72 13.02 6.02
CA THR A 78 10.85 12.68 5.13
C THR A 78 11.04 11.17 4.96
N ASP A 79 10.00 10.38 5.31
CA ASP A 79 10.03 8.91 5.38
C ASP A 79 11.20 8.38 6.23
N GLY A 80 11.73 9.23 7.12
CA GLY A 80 12.64 8.84 8.18
C GLY A 80 11.86 8.15 9.27
N GLN A 81 12.29 6.95 9.66
CA GLN A 81 11.72 6.29 10.82
C GLN A 81 11.87 7.23 12.03
N ILE A 82 10.76 7.59 12.68
CA ILE A 82 10.80 8.47 13.85
C ILE A 82 11.46 7.69 14.97
N GLU A 83 12.73 8.01 15.23
CA GLU A 83 13.40 7.57 16.44
C GLU A 83 13.04 8.49 17.58
N ARG A 84 12.61 7.90 18.70
CA ARG A 84 12.40 8.67 19.93
C ARG A 84 13.59 8.52 20.85
N LYS A 85 14.28 9.63 21.12
CA LYS A 85 15.46 9.70 22.00
C LYS A 85 15.08 10.19 23.39
N TYR A 86 15.57 9.47 24.39
CA TYR A 86 15.30 9.71 25.81
C TYR A 86 16.62 9.84 26.56
N SER A 87 16.88 11.03 27.09
CA SER A 87 18.06 11.31 27.89
C SER A 87 18.04 10.53 29.21
N LEU A 88 19.23 10.17 29.68
CA LEU A 88 19.41 9.60 31.01
C LEU A 88 18.93 10.60 32.09
N GLY A 89 18.20 10.12 33.10
CA GLY A 89 17.81 10.89 34.27
C GLY A 89 18.63 10.53 35.52
N ILE A 90 18.62 11.43 36.51
CA ILE A 90 19.18 11.16 37.85
C ILE A 90 18.03 10.71 38.76
N GLY A 91 18.22 9.57 39.42
CA GLY A 91 17.22 8.96 40.30
C GLY A 91 15.91 8.58 39.59
N CYS A 92 14.92 8.14 40.36
CA CYS A 92 13.60 7.81 39.83
C CYS A 92 12.72 9.08 39.69
N SER A 93 13.23 10.09 38.98
CA SER A 93 12.70 11.46 38.91
C SER A 93 11.42 11.62 38.07
N GLY A 94 10.92 10.56 37.44
CA GLY A 94 9.60 10.53 36.81
C GLY A 94 9.63 10.13 35.33
N LYS A 95 8.70 9.26 34.94
CA LYS A 95 8.62 8.66 33.60
C LYS A 95 8.26 9.68 32.52
N ARG A 96 8.83 9.51 31.33
CA ARG A 96 8.41 10.23 30.12
C ARG A 96 7.38 9.38 29.37
N TRP A 97 6.19 9.91 29.14
CA TRP A 97 5.16 9.21 28.39
C TRP A 97 5.57 9.00 26.93
N LEU A 98 5.52 7.75 26.48
CA LEU A 98 5.79 7.34 25.11
C LEU A 98 4.54 7.48 24.25
N TYR A 99 3.39 7.10 24.82
CA TYR A 99 2.08 7.15 24.20
C TYR A 99 1.00 7.36 25.27
N GLN A 100 0.07 8.29 25.04
CA GLN A 100 -0.99 8.62 26.01
C GLN A 100 -2.41 8.35 25.50
N GLY A 101 -2.57 8.05 24.21
CA GLY A 101 -3.88 7.78 23.61
C GLY A 101 -4.74 9.04 23.46
N GLY A 102 -4.11 10.19 23.20
CA GLY A 102 -4.81 11.44 22.94
C GLY A 102 -5.61 11.42 21.63
N ASN A 103 -6.58 12.33 21.47
CA ASN A 103 -7.32 12.49 20.21
C ASN A 103 -6.35 12.80 19.06
N GLY A 104 -6.24 11.89 18.09
CA GLY A 104 -5.36 12.03 16.92
C GLY A 104 -3.92 11.54 17.13
N GLU A 105 -3.58 10.96 18.29
CA GLU A 105 -2.28 10.34 18.54
C GLU A 105 -2.29 8.89 18.03
N GLU A 106 -1.48 8.59 17.01
CA GLU A 106 -1.29 7.23 16.51
C GLU A 106 -0.35 6.43 17.42
N PHE A 107 -0.71 5.18 17.71
CA PHE A 107 0.14 4.29 18.49
C PHE A 107 1.40 3.93 17.69
N PRO A 108 2.61 4.13 18.26
CA PRO A 108 3.85 4.14 17.48
C PRO A 108 4.37 2.77 17.05
N TRP A 109 3.83 1.67 17.57
CA TRP A 109 4.31 0.32 17.26
C TRP A 109 3.21 -0.58 16.72
N ARG A 110 3.55 -1.44 15.77
CA ARG A 110 2.70 -2.56 15.33
C ARG A 110 3.07 -3.82 16.10
N MET A 111 2.42 -4.94 15.83
CA MET A 111 2.85 -6.20 16.41
C MET A 111 4.23 -6.59 15.89
N GLY A 112 5.14 -6.93 16.79
CA GLY A 112 6.50 -7.32 16.42
C GLY A 112 7.54 -6.97 17.48
N VAL A 113 8.79 -7.30 17.14
CA VAL A 113 9.97 -6.99 17.95
C VAL A 113 10.59 -5.69 17.46
N TYR A 114 10.85 -4.76 18.38
CA TYR A 114 11.49 -3.48 18.09
C TYR A 114 12.77 -3.35 18.87
N PHE A 115 13.79 -2.81 18.22
CA PHE A 115 15.09 -2.60 18.84
C PHE A 115 15.15 -1.24 19.55
N LEU A 116 15.90 -1.25 20.64
CA LEU A 116 16.29 -0.05 21.37
C LEU A 116 17.82 0.00 21.44
N GLU A 117 18.39 1.17 21.23
CA GLU A 117 19.83 1.40 21.39
C GLU A 117 20.05 2.31 22.59
N VAL A 118 20.92 1.88 23.50
CA VAL A 118 21.31 2.65 24.67
C VAL A 118 22.77 3.05 24.50
N TYR A 119 23.00 4.34 24.38
CA TYR A 119 24.32 4.92 24.40
C TYR A 119 24.64 5.39 25.83
N TYR A 120 25.72 4.87 26.41
CA TYR A 120 26.18 5.24 27.74
C TYR A 120 27.71 5.37 27.79
N LYS A 121 28.22 6.57 28.10
CA LYS A 121 29.66 6.87 28.25
C LYS A 121 30.55 6.31 27.14
N GLY A 122 30.18 6.51 25.87
CA GLY A 122 30.96 6.04 24.72
C GLY A 122 30.64 4.61 24.26
N GLU A 123 29.87 3.85 25.05
CA GLU A 123 29.52 2.47 24.76
C GLU A 123 28.07 2.36 24.29
N THR A 124 27.84 1.62 23.21
CA THR A 124 26.49 1.30 22.73
C THR A 124 26.07 -0.08 23.23
N TYR A 125 24.82 -0.19 23.64
CA TYR A 125 24.13 -1.43 23.99
C TYR A 125 22.83 -1.51 23.19
N ILE A 126 22.38 -2.72 22.91
CA ILE A 126 21.15 -3.00 22.15
C ILE A 126 20.24 -3.84 23.02
N GLY A 127 18.94 -3.54 23.01
CA GLY A 127 17.91 -4.41 23.55
C GLY A 127 16.69 -4.39 22.65
N GLY A 128 15.52 -4.71 23.20
CA GLY A 128 14.28 -4.54 22.46
C GLY A 128 13.03 -4.56 23.31
N ILE A 129 11.90 -4.40 22.64
CA ILE A 129 10.55 -4.62 23.16
C ILE A 129 9.83 -5.59 22.24
N ASN A 130 8.95 -6.42 22.79
CA ASN A 130 8.04 -7.24 22.01
C ASN A 130 6.62 -6.70 22.18
N VAL A 131 6.03 -6.22 21.08
CA VAL A 131 4.69 -5.65 21.08
C VAL A 131 3.70 -6.73 20.67
N LEU A 132 2.82 -7.07 21.60
CA LEU A 132 1.82 -8.11 21.46
C LEU A 132 0.40 -7.53 21.41
N PRO A 133 -0.57 -8.26 20.82
CA PRO A 133 -1.96 -7.86 20.80
C PRO A 133 -2.51 -7.78 22.23
N ASN A 134 -3.40 -6.81 22.45
CA ASN A 134 -3.96 -6.55 23.78
C ASN A 134 -5.13 -7.49 24.14
N HIS A 135 -5.90 -7.93 23.14
CA HIS A 135 -7.21 -8.57 23.38
C HIS A 135 -7.36 -9.99 22.81
N LEU A 136 -6.47 -10.39 21.90
CA LEU A 136 -6.36 -11.76 21.39
C LEU A 136 -4.96 -12.29 21.65
N ASP A 137 -4.78 -13.61 21.65
CA ASP A 137 -3.46 -14.23 21.66
C ASP A 137 -2.81 -14.21 20.26
N GLU A 138 -1.51 -14.50 20.22
CA GLU A 138 -0.73 -14.46 18.97
C GLU A 138 -1.23 -15.46 17.92
N LYS A 139 -1.69 -16.64 18.36
CA LYS A 139 -2.18 -17.67 17.44
C LYS A 139 -3.52 -17.24 16.84
N GLN A 140 -4.42 -16.68 17.63
CA GLN A 140 -5.69 -16.11 17.16
C GLN A 140 -5.47 -14.99 16.15
N VAL A 141 -4.53 -14.07 16.41
CA VAL A 141 -4.20 -13.02 15.45
C VAL A 141 -3.59 -13.61 14.17
N ARG A 142 -2.74 -14.64 14.29
CA ARG A 142 -2.19 -15.34 13.13
C ARG A 142 -3.28 -16.01 12.28
N GLU A 143 -4.29 -16.61 12.89
CA GLU A 143 -5.44 -17.16 12.17
C GLU A 143 -6.23 -16.07 11.43
N ILE A 144 -6.42 -14.90 12.05
CA ILE A 144 -7.00 -13.73 11.36
C ILE A 144 -6.15 -13.35 10.14
N HIS A 145 -4.83 -13.28 10.31
CA HIS A 145 -3.91 -12.91 9.23
C HIS A 145 -3.96 -13.91 8.07
N ASN A 146 -3.93 -15.21 8.38
CA ASN A 146 -4.02 -16.27 7.38
C ASN A 146 -5.34 -16.20 6.63
N TYR A 147 -6.46 -16.10 7.35
CA TYR A 147 -7.79 -16.00 6.75
C TYR A 147 -7.91 -14.79 5.81
N LEU A 148 -7.43 -13.62 6.23
CA LEU A 148 -7.48 -12.41 5.41
C LEU A 148 -6.60 -12.50 4.17
N ASN A 149 -5.39 -13.05 4.29
CA ASN A 149 -4.50 -13.25 3.15
C ASN A 149 -5.05 -14.26 2.14
N GLU A 150 -5.85 -15.24 2.58
CA GLU A 150 -6.57 -16.15 1.68
C GLU A 150 -7.70 -15.44 0.91
N GLN A 151 -8.35 -14.44 1.51
CA GLN A 151 -9.39 -13.66 0.82
C GLN A 151 -8.79 -12.63 -0.14
N VAL A 152 -7.80 -11.88 0.34
CA VAL A 152 -7.08 -10.84 -0.41
C VAL A 152 -5.62 -10.87 0.01
N GLN A 153 -4.75 -11.30 -0.91
CA GLN A 153 -3.32 -11.41 -0.61
C GLN A 153 -2.75 -10.06 -0.13
N ASP A 154 -1.97 -10.11 0.95
CA ASP A 154 -1.20 -9.00 1.53
C ASP A 154 -2.04 -7.84 2.12
N ILE A 155 -3.36 -8.01 2.26
CA ILE A 155 -4.27 -7.00 2.84
C ILE A 155 -3.94 -6.63 4.31
N ILE A 156 -3.15 -7.46 4.99
CA ILE A 156 -2.74 -7.24 6.38
C ILE A 156 -1.52 -6.32 6.53
N TYR A 157 -0.86 -5.96 5.43
CA TYR A 157 0.36 -5.15 5.45
C TYR A 157 0.07 -3.71 5.00
N ASP A 158 0.54 -2.72 5.75
CA ASP A 158 0.90 -1.40 5.23
C ASP A 158 2.34 -1.55 4.76
N PHE A 159 2.64 -1.44 3.46
CA PHE A 159 4.04 -1.50 3.09
C PHE A 159 4.69 -0.12 3.03
N VAL A 160 5.80 0.04 3.76
CA VAL A 160 6.56 1.28 3.79
C VAL A 160 7.88 1.06 3.06
N TYR A 161 8.33 2.07 2.31
CA TYR A 161 9.68 2.06 1.74
C TYR A 161 10.69 2.03 2.87
N SER A 162 11.45 0.94 3.00
CA SER A 162 12.58 0.92 3.92
C SER A 162 13.75 1.65 3.26
N ASN A 163 13.93 2.92 3.58
CA ASN A 163 15.03 3.69 3.02
C ASN A 163 16.37 3.30 3.66
N LYS A 164 17.18 2.54 2.93
CA LYS A 164 18.52 3.01 2.60
C LYS A 164 18.52 3.34 1.12
N THR A 165 18.39 4.64 0.84
CA THR A 165 18.52 5.27 -0.48
C THR A 165 17.29 5.13 -1.38
N PHE A 166 16.36 6.09 -1.35
CA PHE A 166 16.03 7.02 -2.45
C PHE A 166 14.92 7.98 -1.97
N SER A 167 15.27 9.26 -1.90
CA SER A 167 14.38 10.38 -1.59
C SER A 167 13.34 10.58 -2.70
N ASN A 168 12.05 10.47 -2.37
CA ASN A 168 10.95 11.33 -2.82
C ASN A 168 9.63 10.90 -2.14
N ASP A 169 9.24 11.65 -1.12
CA ASP A 169 8.11 11.42 -0.19
C ASP A 169 6.71 11.41 -0.82
N ASP A 170 6.57 11.71 -2.11
CA ASP A 170 5.26 11.81 -2.76
C ASP A 170 4.67 10.44 -3.17
N GLU A 171 5.48 9.38 -3.31
CA GLU A 171 5.04 8.14 -3.98
C GLU A 171 4.17 7.18 -3.14
N THR A 172 4.12 7.34 -1.82
CA THR A 172 3.28 6.51 -0.91
C THR A 172 1.78 6.67 -1.15
N VAL A 173 1.38 7.73 -1.86
CA VAL A 173 -0.02 8.07 -2.14
C VAL A 173 -0.59 7.29 -3.33
N LEU A 174 0.25 6.77 -4.22
CA LEU A 174 -0.19 6.04 -5.41
C LEU A 174 -0.43 4.55 -5.12
N PRO A 175 -1.45 3.91 -5.75
CA PRO A 175 -1.57 2.46 -5.75
C PRO A 175 -0.32 1.79 -6.33
N ARG A 176 0.01 0.58 -5.89
CA ARG A 176 1.28 -0.11 -6.20
C ARG A 176 1.37 -0.73 -7.60
N TYR A 177 0.96 -0.04 -8.64
CA TYR A 177 1.01 -0.63 -9.97
C TYR A 177 2.44 -0.85 -10.47
N TRP A 178 2.74 -2.03 -11.04
CA TRP A 178 4.06 -2.36 -11.60
C TRP A 178 4.57 -1.28 -12.58
N TYR A 179 3.65 -0.63 -13.29
CA TYR A 179 3.97 0.43 -14.25
C TYR A 179 4.36 1.77 -13.60
N TYR A 180 4.00 2.02 -12.34
CA TYR A 180 4.52 3.16 -11.58
C TYR A 180 5.94 2.93 -11.09
N ASP A 181 6.25 1.71 -10.62
CA ASP A 181 7.60 1.29 -10.25
C ASP A 181 8.52 1.30 -11.48
N TYR A 182 8.01 0.79 -12.60
CA TYR A 182 8.72 0.84 -13.88
C TYR A 182 9.08 2.28 -14.28
N ALA A 183 8.14 3.23 -14.13
CA ALA A 183 8.39 4.64 -14.43
C ALA A 183 9.37 5.30 -13.44
N ARG A 184 9.29 4.99 -12.14
CA ARG A 184 10.28 5.45 -11.14
C ARG A 184 11.67 4.95 -11.51
N LYS A 185 11.78 3.65 -11.80
CA LYS A 185 13.09 3.03 -12.07
C LYS A 185 13.74 3.55 -13.35
N ILE A 186 12.93 3.91 -14.34
CA ILE A 186 13.42 4.66 -15.52
C ILE A 186 14.02 5.99 -15.10
N ASP A 187 13.39 6.74 -14.20
CA ASP A 187 13.89 8.04 -13.74
C ASP A 187 15.23 7.90 -13.00
N GLU A 188 15.29 6.97 -12.04
CA GLU A 188 16.52 6.66 -11.27
C GLU A 188 17.70 6.30 -12.19
N ARG A 189 17.43 5.50 -13.24
CA ARG A 189 18.45 5.00 -14.16
C ARG A 189 18.67 5.89 -15.38
N TYR A 190 17.92 6.99 -15.52
CA TYR A 190 17.92 7.79 -16.75
C TYR A 190 19.31 8.32 -17.10
N TYR A 191 20.01 8.92 -16.14
CA TYR A 191 21.34 9.48 -16.37
C TYR A 191 22.40 8.42 -16.66
N GLU A 192 22.36 7.28 -15.97
CA GLU A 192 23.26 6.14 -16.21
C GLU A 192 23.07 5.58 -17.62
N PHE A 193 21.81 5.38 -18.02
CA PHE A 193 21.45 4.94 -19.37
C PHE A 193 21.94 5.94 -20.42
N MET A 194 21.68 7.24 -20.23
CA MET A 194 22.08 8.28 -21.16
C MET A 194 23.60 8.34 -21.33
N TYR A 195 24.35 8.26 -20.24
CA TYR A 195 25.82 8.20 -20.29
C TYR A 195 26.30 7.00 -21.14
N CYS A 196 25.77 5.81 -20.88
CA CYS A 196 26.17 4.60 -21.60
C CYS A 196 25.83 4.69 -23.10
N MET A 197 24.63 5.17 -23.44
CA MET A 197 24.21 5.30 -24.83
C MET A 197 25.03 6.33 -25.60
N THR A 198 25.32 7.48 -25.01
CA THR A 198 26.19 8.49 -25.66
C THR A 198 27.62 7.97 -25.84
N ALA A 199 28.13 7.15 -24.91
CA ALA A 199 29.44 6.52 -25.07
C ALA A 199 29.44 5.49 -26.22
N ILE A 200 28.39 4.69 -26.34
CA ILE A 200 28.20 3.73 -27.46
C ILE A 200 28.06 4.49 -28.79
N GLU A 201 27.34 5.60 -28.82
CA GLU A 201 27.19 6.43 -30.02
C GLU A 201 28.52 7.03 -30.49
N LYS A 202 29.36 7.50 -29.56
CA LYS A 202 30.67 8.08 -29.89
C LYS A 202 31.68 7.05 -30.37
N ASN A 203 31.69 5.86 -29.76
CA ASN A 203 32.63 4.79 -30.07
C ASN A 203 31.88 3.47 -30.28
N PRO A 204 31.12 3.33 -31.38
CA PRO A 204 30.34 2.12 -31.64
C PRO A 204 31.27 0.96 -31.99
N LYS A 205 30.95 -0.22 -31.46
CA LYS A 205 31.70 -1.43 -31.80
C LYS A 205 31.64 -1.71 -33.29
N ASP A 206 32.78 -1.68 -33.94
CA ASP A 206 32.92 -1.85 -35.38
C ASP A 206 33.52 -3.20 -35.76
N ARG A 207 33.31 -3.59 -37.01
CA ARG A 207 33.99 -4.72 -37.64
C ARG A 207 34.42 -4.37 -39.04
N MET A 208 35.60 -4.81 -39.43
CA MET A 208 36.08 -4.63 -40.80
C MET A 208 35.51 -5.70 -41.73
N GLU A 209 34.57 -5.29 -42.59
CA GLU A 209 34.00 -6.13 -43.63
C GLU A 209 34.74 -5.97 -44.96
N SER A 210 34.72 -7.02 -45.79
CA SER A 210 35.29 -6.98 -47.14
C SER A 210 34.16 -6.85 -48.15
N LEU A 211 33.98 -5.66 -48.70
CA LEU A 211 33.06 -5.40 -49.80
C LEU A 211 33.76 -5.64 -51.13
N TYR A 212 33.06 -6.28 -52.06
CA TYR A 212 33.57 -6.59 -53.39
C TYR A 212 32.83 -5.76 -54.43
N LYS A 213 33.53 -4.87 -55.11
CA LYS A 213 32.95 -4.00 -56.16
C LYS A 213 33.72 -4.19 -57.46
N ALA A 214 32.98 -4.47 -58.54
CA ALA A 214 33.56 -4.54 -59.87
C ALA A 214 33.95 -3.14 -60.33
N SER A 215 35.22 -2.93 -60.70
CA SER A 215 35.67 -1.70 -61.35
C SER A 215 36.76 -1.96 -62.38
N ILE A 216 36.86 -1.06 -63.35
CA ILE A 216 37.89 -1.07 -64.39
C ILE A 216 39.29 -0.82 -63.80
N ARG A 217 39.39 0.04 -62.78
CA ARG A 217 40.67 0.30 -62.08
C ARG A 217 41.04 -0.91 -61.22
N SER A 218 42.28 -1.36 -61.34
CA SER A 218 42.80 -2.48 -60.53
C SER A 218 42.96 -2.06 -59.07
N GLY A 219 42.50 -2.93 -58.17
CA GLY A 219 42.61 -2.77 -56.71
C GLY A 219 43.13 -4.05 -56.06
N LYS A 220 42.85 -4.25 -54.76
CA LYS A 220 43.23 -5.49 -54.07
C LYS A 220 42.35 -6.65 -54.53
N ILE A 221 42.99 -7.74 -54.95
CA ILE A 221 42.37 -8.96 -55.48
C ILE A 221 42.62 -10.09 -54.48
N ASP A 222 41.65 -10.99 -54.31
CA ASP A 222 41.85 -12.24 -53.58
C ASP A 222 41.23 -13.45 -54.32
N HIS A 223 41.23 -14.61 -53.66
CA HIS A 223 40.70 -15.84 -54.26
C HIS A 223 39.23 -15.70 -54.72
N LYS A 224 38.40 -14.89 -54.06
CA LYS A 224 37.01 -14.65 -54.45
C LYS A 224 36.93 -13.77 -55.70
N SER A 225 37.82 -12.78 -55.81
CA SER A 225 37.96 -11.95 -57.00
C SER A 225 38.36 -12.76 -58.24
N ILE A 226 39.29 -13.71 -58.09
CA ILE A 226 39.74 -14.61 -59.16
C ILE A 226 38.61 -15.57 -59.57
N ARG A 227 37.90 -16.16 -58.60
CA ARG A 227 36.72 -17.01 -58.91
C ARG A 227 35.64 -16.23 -59.66
N TRP A 228 35.43 -14.96 -59.31
CA TRP A 228 34.45 -14.14 -59.99
C TRP A 228 34.84 -13.86 -61.45
N SER A 229 36.12 -13.56 -61.74
CA SER A 229 36.57 -13.24 -63.09
C SER A 229 36.40 -14.39 -64.08
N VAL A 230 36.50 -15.64 -63.61
CA VAL A 230 36.27 -16.84 -64.43
C VAL A 230 34.83 -17.36 -64.38
N SER A 231 33.95 -16.75 -63.58
CA SER A 231 32.54 -17.14 -63.49
C SER A 231 31.73 -16.54 -64.65
N ASN A 232 30.59 -17.16 -64.98
CA ASN A 232 29.64 -16.62 -65.97
C ASN A 232 29.26 -15.16 -65.69
N LYS A 233 29.18 -14.75 -64.41
CA LYS A 233 28.88 -13.36 -64.02
C LYS A 233 30.03 -12.40 -64.36
N GLY A 234 31.28 -12.81 -64.17
CA GLY A 234 32.45 -12.00 -64.52
C GLY A 234 32.68 -11.94 -66.02
N LEU A 235 32.53 -13.08 -66.70
CA LEU A 235 32.64 -13.18 -68.16
C LEU A 235 31.56 -12.34 -68.86
N ALA A 236 30.30 -12.43 -68.42
CA ALA A 236 29.21 -11.60 -68.98
C ALA A 236 29.40 -10.10 -68.71
N LYS A 237 29.96 -9.71 -67.55
CA LYS A 237 30.25 -8.30 -67.23
C LYS A 237 31.34 -7.71 -68.14
N ASN A 238 32.25 -8.56 -68.62
CA ASN A 238 33.38 -8.19 -69.47
C ASN A 238 33.14 -8.48 -70.97
N ALA A 239 32.03 -9.13 -71.32
CA ALA A 239 31.66 -9.40 -72.70
C ALA A 239 31.35 -8.08 -73.43
N GLY A 240 32.09 -7.79 -74.49
CA GLY A 240 31.93 -6.58 -75.32
C GLY A 240 32.78 -5.37 -74.92
N ASN A 241 33.58 -5.43 -73.86
CA ASN A 241 34.48 -4.33 -73.46
C ASN A 241 35.93 -4.59 -73.93
N HIS A 242 36.31 -4.04 -75.09
CA HIS A 242 37.62 -4.29 -75.70
C HIS A 242 38.79 -3.47 -75.11
N HIS A 243 38.53 -2.49 -74.23
CA HIS A 243 39.57 -1.55 -73.76
C HIS A 243 39.77 -1.56 -72.25
N SER A 244 38.93 -2.25 -71.47
CA SER A 244 39.11 -2.36 -70.02
C SER A 244 38.32 -3.52 -69.40
N ASN A 245 39.04 -4.46 -68.76
CA ASN A 245 38.42 -5.55 -68.02
C ASN A 245 38.03 -5.10 -66.61
N PHE A 246 36.77 -5.29 -66.23
CA PHE A 246 36.34 -5.11 -64.84
C PHE A 246 36.97 -6.19 -63.97
N GLN A 247 37.56 -5.76 -62.86
CA GLN A 247 38.08 -6.62 -61.80
C GLN A 247 37.21 -6.46 -60.55
N LEU A 248 36.92 -7.57 -59.89
CA LEU A 248 36.20 -7.55 -58.62
C LEU A 248 37.16 -7.17 -57.50
N ASN A 249 37.16 -5.90 -57.10
CA ASN A 249 38.10 -5.40 -56.11
C ASN A 249 37.56 -5.56 -54.69
N LYS A 250 38.42 -6.03 -53.80
CA LYS A 250 38.19 -6.12 -52.36
C LYS A 250 38.50 -4.77 -51.72
N LYS A 251 37.48 -4.16 -51.11
CA LYS A 251 37.61 -2.95 -50.30
C LYS A 251 37.23 -3.29 -48.86
N LYS A 252 38.10 -2.94 -47.91
CA LYS A 252 37.78 -3.05 -46.48
C LYS A 252 36.95 -1.83 -46.10
N VAL A 253 35.78 -2.06 -45.53
CA VAL A 253 34.88 -1.01 -45.05
C VAL A 253 34.49 -1.32 -43.61
N THR A 254 34.47 -0.28 -42.79
CA THR A 254 34.02 -0.36 -41.41
C THR A 254 32.50 -0.53 -41.39
N SER A 255 32.05 -1.58 -40.72
CA SER A 255 30.63 -1.87 -40.50
C SER A 255 30.35 -1.79 -39.01
N TYR A 256 29.32 -1.03 -38.63
CA TYR A 256 28.86 -0.94 -37.24
C TYR A 256 27.81 -2.01 -36.91
N ASP A 257 27.52 -2.91 -37.85
CA ASP A 257 26.53 -3.97 -37.68
C ASP A 257 27.10 -5.18 -36.90
N SER A 258 27.59 -4.92 -35.69
CA SER A 258 28.13 -5.91 -34.77
C SER A 258 27.03 -6.58 -33.94
N GLU A 259 27.28 -7.78 -33.43
CA GLU A 259 26.31 -8.50 -32.58
C GLU A 259 25.87 -7.67 -31.35
N GLY A 260 26.81 -6.92 -30.74
CA GLY A 260 26.51 -6.04 -29.62
C GLY A 260 25.56 -4.91 -30.02
N ASN A 261 25.81 -4.24 -31.16
CA ASN A 261 24.94 -3.18 -31.67
C ASN A 261 23.56 -3.69 -32.05
N ARG A 262 23.50 -4.87 -32.68
CA ARG A 262 22.24 -5.56 -33.00
C ARG A 262 21.43 -5.85 -31.75
N TRP A 263 22.09 -6.26 -30.66
CA TRP A 263 21.46 -6.52 -29.37
C TRP A 263 20.95 -5.23 -28.71
N ILE A 264 21.73 -4.15 -28.70
CA ILE A 264 21.28 -2.83 -28.21
C ILE A 264 20.06 -2.36 -29.00
N LYS A 265 20.07 -2.45 -30.33
CA LYS A 265 18.90 -2.13 -31.15
C LYS A 265 17.67 -2.92 -30.73
N ASN A 266 17.83 -4.22 -30.43
CA ASN A 266 16.74 -5.04 -29.93
C ASN A 266 16.22 -4.59 -28.56
N ILE A 267 17.11 -4.29 -27.60
CA ILE A 267 16.74 -3.74 -26.29
C ILE A 267 15.91 -2.46 -26.46
N LEU A 268 16.41 -1.48 -27.24
CA LEU A 268 15.74 -0.19 -27.41
C LEU A 268 14.37 -0.33 -28.08
N LEU A 269 14.21 -1.25 -29.04
CA LEU A 269 12.92 -1.53 -29.66
C LEU A 269 11.90 -2.12 -28.69
N ILE A 270 12.34 -3.04 -27.81
CA ILE A 270 11.47 -3.62 -26.78
C ILE A 270 11.09 -2.55 -25.76
N TRP A 271 12.06 -1.78 -25.26
CA TRP A 271 11.80 -0.70 -24.32
C TRP A 271 10.88 0.37 -24.88
N LYS A 272 11.00 0.73 -26.17
CA LYS A 272 10.06 1.66 -26.80
C LYS A 272 8.62 1.15 -26.66
N LYS A 273 8.38 -0.14 -26.89
CA LYS A 273 7.06 -0.76 -26.71
C LYS A 273 6.62 -0.72 -25.24
N ASP A 274 7.51 -1.06 -24.32
CA ASP A 274 7.21 -1.06 -22.89
C ASP A 274 6.85 0.35 -22.37
N ILE A 275 7.61 1.37 -22.77
CA ILE A 275 7.34 2.77 -22.41
C ILE A 275 6.00 3.23 -22.96
N LEU A 276 5.64 2.85 -24.19
CA LEU A 276 4.32 3.16 -24.75
C LEU A 276 3.18 2.53 -23.94
N ASN A 277 3.32 1.26 -23.55
CA ASN A 277 2.33 0.56 -22.72
C ASN A 277 2.21 1.21 -21.33
N VAL A 278 3.32 1.46 -20.66
CA VAL A 278 3.35 2.13 -19.35
C VAL A 278 2.74 3.53 -19.43
N THR A 279 3.08 4.29 -20.47
CA THR A 279 2.51 5.62 -20.74
C THR A 279 0.99 5.56 -20.92
N PHE A 280 0.47 4.53 -21.59
CA PHE A 280 -0.96 4.33 -21.75
C PHE A 280 -1.66 4.10 -20.40
N TYR A 281 -1.14 3.21 -19.56
CA TYR A 281 -1.71 2.93 -18.23
C TYR A 281 -1.70 4.19 -17.34
N ILE A 282 -0.56 4.88 -17.26
CA ILE A 282 -0.43 6.10 -16.45
C ILE A 282 -1.38 7.20 -16.96
N LYS A 283 -1.57 7.36 -18.28
CA LYS A 283 -2.52 8.33 -18.84
C LYS A 283 -3.97 8.00 -18.48
N ARG A 284 -4.34 6.72 -18.52
CA ARG A 284 -5.68 6.26 -18.12
C ARG A 284 -5.97 6.66 -16.67
N ASP A 285 -5.04 6.36 -15.77
CA ASP A 285 -5.20 6.67 -14.35
C ASP A 285 -5.19 8.18 -14.09
N LEU A 286 -4.31 8.92 -14.76
CA LEU A 286 -4.27 10.38 -14.67
C LEU A 286 -5.60 11.01 -15.08
N ASN A 287 -6.25 10.49 -16.13
CA ASN A 287 -7.56 10.97 -16.55
C ASN A 287 -8.64 10.62 -15.53
N SER A 288 -8.61 9.42 -14.97
CA SER A 288 -9.52 9.02 -13.88
C SER A 288 -9.39 9.96 -12.67
N TYR A 289 -8.17 10.20 -12.18
CA TYR A 289 -7.95 11.11 -11.05
C TYR A 289 -8.26 12.57 -11.38
N ARG A 290 -8.09 13.03 -12.62
CA ARG A 290 -8.50 14.38 -13.05
C ARG A 290 -10.01 14.56 -13.02
N ASN A 291 -10.75 13.55 -13.50
CA ASN A 291 -12.21 13.56 -13.44
C ASN A 291 -12.68 13.58 -11.99
N LYS A 292 -12.13 12.69 -11.15
CA LYS A 292 -12.40 12.66 -9.71
C LYS A 292 -12.09 14.01 -9.04
N LEU A 293 -10.95 14.64 -9.35
CA LEU A 293 -10.60 15.94 -8.78
C LEU A 293 -11.56 17.05 -9.23
N LYS A 294 -12.08 16.97 -10.47
CA LYS A 294 -13.07 17.92 -10.98
C LYS A 294 -14.39 17.78 -10.21
N GLU A 295 -14.89 16.55 -10.07
CA GLU A 295 -16.10 16.24 -9.30
C GLU A 295 -15.96 16.69 -7.84
N GLN A 296 -14.81 16.42 -7.21
CA GLN A 296 -14.53 16.85 -5.84
C GLN A 296 -14.50 18.38 -5.69
N LYS A 297 -14.01 19.13 -6.69
CA LYS A 297 -14.02 20.59 -6.68
C LYS A 297 -15.42 21.16 -6.80
N GLU A 298 -16.22 20.60 -7.71
CA GLU A 298 -17.62 20.99 -7.89
C GLU A 298 -18.42 20.73 -6.59
N GLU A 299 -18.17 19.60 -5.94
CA GLU A 299 -18.77 19.27 -4.66
C GLU A 299 -18.31 20.19 -3.52
N TYR A 300 -17.01 20.49 -3.45
CA TYR A 300 -16.49 21.43 -2.45
C TYR A 300 -17.16 22.81 -2.53
N ILE A 301 -17.32 23.35 -3.75
CA ILE A 301 -17.97 24.65 -3.97
C ILE A 301 -19.42 24.59 -3.50
N ARG A 302 -20.16 23.55 -3.87
CA ARG A 302 -21.56 23.35 -3.47
C ARG A 302 -21.72 23.33 -1.94
N ILE A 303 -20.91 22.53 -1.24
CA ILE A 303 -20.96 22.44 0.23
C ILE A 303 -20.52 23.77 0.87
N TYR A 304 -19.56 24.47 0.26
CA TYR A 304 -19.10 25.77 0.76
C TYR A 304 -20.21 26.83 0.67
N ASP A 305 -20.92 26.89 -0.45
CA ASP A 305 -22.06 27.80 -0.62
C ASP A 305 -23.20 27.46 0.35
N GLU A 306 -23.46 26.17 0.57
CA GLU A 306 -24.41 25.71 1.59
C GLU A 306 -24.00 26.14 3.00
N LYS A 307 -22.70 26.05 3.33
CA LYS A 307 -22.17 26.51 4.62
C LYS A 307 -22.45 28.00 4.83
N GLU A 308 -22.12 28.84 3.85
CA GLU A 308 -22.31 30.29 3.96
C GLU A 308 -23.80 30.64 4.08
N TYR A 309 -24.65 29.96 3.30
CA TYR A 309 -26.10 30.09 3.44
C TYR A 309 -26.59 29.71 4.85
N LEU A 310 -26.19 28.56 5.38
CA LEU A 310 -26.61 28.10 6.71
C LEU A 310 -26.07 28.97 7.86
N MET A 311 -24.87 29.54 7.71
CA MET A 311 -24.28 30.46 8.68
C MET A 311 -24.97 31.82 8.68
N SER A 312 -25.54 32.24 7.55
CA SER A 312 -26.34 33.47 7.46
C SER A 312 -27.72 33.37 8.14
N LYS A 313 -28.20 32.15 8.39
CA LYS A 313 -29.53 31.88 8.98
C LYS A 313 -29.42 31.63 10.49
N ARG A 314 -30.20 32.38 11.28
CA ARG A 314 -30.22 32.28 12.75
C ARG A 314 -30.80 30.95 13.26
N ASP A 315 -31.79 30.39 12.56
CA ASP A 315 -32.54 29.20 13.00
C ASP A 315 -31.93 27.87 12.51
N SER A 316 -30.75 27.91 11.89
CA SER A 316 -30.05 26.72 11.42
C SER A 316 -29.57 25.85 12.59
N GLY A 317 -29.99 24.58 12.59
CA GLY A 317 -29.60 23.59 13.59
C GLY A 317 -28.09 23.37 13.68
N GLU A 318 -27.59 23.22 14.91
CA GLU A 318 -26.15 23.07 15.19
C GLU A 318 -25.57 21.77 14.58
N ASN A 319 -26.35 20.68 14.53
CA ASN A 319 -25.93 19.43 13.90
C ASN A 319 -25.77 19.57 12.39
N THR A 320 -26.62 20.34 11.72
CA THR A 320 -26.51 20.62 10.28
C THR A 320 -25.25 21.44 9.99
N LYS A 321 -24.98 22.46 10.81
CA LYS A 321 -23.73 23.25 10.72
C LYS A 321 -22.49 22.37 10.92
N ARG A 322 -22.54 21.41 11.86
CA ARG A 322 -21.45 20.45 12.09
C ARG A 322 -21.27 19.46 10.94
N ASN A 323 -22.37 18.98 10.34
CA ASN A 323 -22.31 18.08 9.18
C ASN A 323 -21.60 18.75 7.99
N VAL A 324 -22.03 19.95 7.61
CA VAL A 324 -21.43 20.68 6.48
C VAL A 324 -19.96 21.00 6.73
N LYS A 325 -19.59 21.40 7.96
CA LYS A 325 -18.18 21.57 8.34
C LYS A 325 -17.38 20.27 8.21
N SER A 326 -17.94 19.13 8.64
CA SER A 326 -17.28 17.83 8.56
C SER A 326 -17.08 17.40 7.10
N GLN A 327 -18.10 17.58 6.26
CA GLN A 327 -18.03 17.31 4.83
C GLN A 327 -16.97 18.17 4.13
N LEU A 328 -16.86 19.47 4.45
CA LEU A 328 -15.80 20.33 3.92
C LEU A 328 -14.38 19.86 4.28
N ILE A 329 -14.19 19.40 5.52
CA ILE A 329 -12.89 18.87 5.97
C ILE A 329 -12.57 17.56 5.22
N MET A 330 -13.54 16.66 5.09
CA MET A 330 -13.38 15.38 4.38
C MET A 330 -13.05 15.61 2.89
N ILE A 331 -13.90 16.36 2.18
CA ILE A 331 -13.72 16.62 0.74
C ILE A 331 -12.44 17.42 0.49
N GLY A 332 -12.07 18.35 1.39
CA GLY A 332 -10.79 19.06 1.32
C GLY A 332 -9.57 18.18 1.56
N LYS A 333 -9.67 17.12 2.38
CA LYS A 333 -8.61 16.11 2.53
C LYS A 333 -8.51 15.26 1.27
N ASP A 334 -9.63 14.79 0.74
CA ASP A 334 -9.66 13.95 -0.47
C ASP A 334 -9.17 14.69 -1.70
N MET A 335 -9.52 15.97 -1.86
CA MET A 335 -9.01 16.83 -2.92
C MET A 335 -7.49 16.97 -2.88
N ARG A 336 -6.92 17.18 -1.68
CA ARG A 336 -5.46 17.27 -1.51
C ARG A 336 -4.79 15.96 -1.93
N ASN A 337 -5.30 14.83 -1.45
CA ASN A 337 -4.80 13.51 -1.81
C ASN A 337 -4.88 13.26 -3.33
N THR A 338 -6.03 13.49 -3.96
CA THR A 338 -6.19 13.32 -5.41
C THR A 338 -5.27 14.25 -6.20
N ASN A 339 -5.09 15.50 -5.74
CA ASN A 339 -4.23 16.47 -6.42
C ASN A 339 -2.75 16.08 -6.36
N ILE A 340 -2.28 15.52 -5.23
CA ILE A 340 -0.94 14.93 -5.10
C ILE A 340 -0.76 13.79 -6.13
N LYS A 341 -1.71 12.84 -6.21
CA LYS A 341 -1.69 11.76 -7.21
C LYS A 341 -1.58 12.31 -8.64
N VAL A 342 -2.37 13.32 -8.99
CA VAL A 342 -2.33 13.97 -10.31
C VAL A 342 -0.96 14.61 -10.58
N SER A 343 -0.34 15.23 -9.59
CA SER A 343 0.99 15.83 -9.71
C SER A 343 2.06 14.79 -10.01
N ILE A 344 2.09 13.70 -9.23
CA ILE A 344 3.08 12.62 -9.38
C ILE A 344 2.96 11.95 -10.76
N LEU A 345 1.73 11.61 -11.18
CA LEU A 345 1.50 10.95 -12.47
C LEU A 345 1.90 11.84 -13.65
N LYS A 346 1.72 13.17 -13.54
CA LYS A 346 2.25 14.12 -14.54
C LYS A 346 3.78 14.05 -14.60
N GLY A 347 4.46 14.09 -13.45
CA GLY A 347 5.92 13.98 -13.37
C GLY A 347 6.43 12.68 -14.02
N LYS A 348 5.80 11.54 -13.71
CA LYS A 348 6.12 10.24 -14.33
C LYS A 348 5.93 10.25 -15.85
N LEU A 349 4.85 10.86 -16.35
CA LEU A 349 4.65 11.00 -17.81
C LEU A 349 5.71 11.85 -18.49
N ASP A 350 6.19 12.91 -17.82
CA ASP A 350 7.25 13.76 -18.37
C ASP A 350 8.57 13.01 -18.49
N VAL A 351 8.92 12.18 -17.51
CA VAL A 351 10.10 11.29 -17.56
C VAL A 351 9.97 10.30 -18.71
N LEU A 352 8.84 9.61 -18.82
CA LEU A 352 8.60 8.63 -19.87
C LEU A 352 8.66 9.25 -21.27
N LYS A 353 8.11 10.47 -21.43
CA LYS A 353 8.18 11.21 -22.70
C LYS A 353 9.61 11.61 -23.06
N LYS A 354 10.41 12.03 -22.08
CA LYS A 354 11.85 12.31 -22.29
C LYS A 354 12.58 11.05 -22.76
N MET A 355 12.36 9.94 -22.06
CA MET A 355 12.98 8.65 -22.39
C MET A 355 12.54 8.16 -23.79
N GLU A 356 11.24 8.21 -24.12
CA GLU A 356 10.72 7.86 -25.43
C GLU A 356 11.41 8.65 -26.56
N SER A 357 11.53 9.97 -26.38
CA SER A 357 12.19 10.85 -27.34
C SER A 357 13.65 10.46 -27.56
N LYS A 358 14.37 10.06 -26.50
CA LYS A 358 15.76 9.59 -26.59
C LYS A 358 15.87 8.23 -27.26
N LEU A 359 14.96 7.29 -26.98
CA LEU A 359 14.94 6.00 -27.68
C LEU A 359 14.71 6.19 -29.18
N ILE A 360 13.79 7.08 -29.57
CA ILE A 360 13.54 7.41 -30.98
C ILE A 360 14.78 8.00 -31.63
N PHE A 361 15.45 8.95 -30.96
CA PHE A 361 16.71 9.54 -31.44
C PHE A 361 17.78 8.46 -31.68
N PHE A 362 18.06 7.60 -30.69
CA PHE A 362 19.06 6.55 -30.86
C PHE A 362 18.70 5.57 -31.97
N LEU A 363 17.45 5.14 -32.07
CA LEU A 363 17.01 4.17 -33.07
C LEU A 363 17.04 4.69 -34.51
N ASN A 364 16.77 5.98 -34.73
CA ASN A 364 16.55 6.53 -36.06
C ASN A 364 17.61 7.53 -36.54
N SER A 365 18.28 8.22 -35.62
CA SER A 365 19.15 9.36 -35.93
C SER A 365 20.63 9.08 -35.66
N THR A 366 20.98 7.86 -35.24
CA THR A 366 22.36 7.43 -35.00
C THR A 366 22.72 6.22 -35.87
N PHE A 367 23.96 5.72 -35.74
CA PHE A 367 24.44 4.54 -36.46
C PHE A 367 23.53 3.30 -36.29
N LEU A 368 22.76 3.21 -35.19
CA LEU A 368 21.82 2.10 -34.95
C LEU A 368 20.67 2.04 -35.97
N GLY A 369 20.37 3.13 -36.68
CA GLY A 369 19.39 3.13 -37.77
C GLY A 369 19.71 2.09 -38.83
N ASP A 370 20.99 1.95 -39.17
CA ASP A 370 21.49 1.09 -40.24
C ASP A 370 21.88 -0.33 -39.78
N VAL A 371 21.82 -0.60 -38.47
CA VAL A 371 22.18 -1.89 -37.86
C VAL A 371 21.00 -2.88 -37.90
N GLU A 372 21.25 -4.18 -38.07
CA GLU A 372 20.18 -5.18 -38.03
C GLU A 372 19.64 -5.40 -36.60
N ARG A 373 18.46 -6.01 -36.46
CA ARG A 373 17.95 -6.36 -35.13
C ARG A 373 18.53 -7.71 -34.67
N GLY A 374 19.12 -7.75 -33.48
CA GLY A 374 19.66 -8.97 -32.87
C GLY A 374 18.67 -9.63 -31.91
N ILE A 375 18.22 -10.85 -32.20
CA ILE A 375 17.21 -11.55 -31.38
C ILE A 375 17.84 -12.31 -30.20
N ARG A 376 19.12 -12.72 -30.33
CA ARG A 376 19.84 -13.49 -29.30
C ARG A 376 20.87 -12.62 -28.60
N LYS A 377 20.97 -12.77 -27.27
CA LYS A 377 21.93 -12.06 -26.42
C LYS A 377 23.36 -12.52 -26.73
N PRO A 378 24.27 -11.63 -27.17
CA PRO A 378 25.67 -11.96 -27.40
C PRO A 378 26.49 -11.79 -26.10
N PHE A 379 27.76 -12.18 -26.14
CA PHE A 379 28.70 -11.90 -25.06
C PHE A 379 29.14 -10.43 -25.08
N LEU A 380 28.69 -9.65 -24.09
CA LEU A 380 28.96 -8.21 -23.99
C LEU A 380 30.23 -7.95 -23.18
N LYS A 381 31.36 -7.71 -23.87
CA LYS A 381 32.66 -7.42 -23.25
C LYS A 381 32.79 -5.98 -22.76
N GLU A 382 32.15 -5.04 -23.45
CA GLU A 382 32.26 -3.61 -23.18
C GLU A 382 31.27 -3.20 -22.09
N ILE A 383 31.77 -2.44 -21.11
CA ILE A 383 31.02 -2.09 -19.91
C ILE A 383 29.73 -1.32 -20.23
N GLN A 384 29.75 -0.45 -21.24
CA GLN A 384 28.60 0.38 -21.61
C GLN A 384 27.46 -0.48 -22.16
N TYR A 385 27.78 -1.45 -23.01
CA TYR A 385 26.78 -2.39 -23.55
C TYR A 385 26.20 -3.27 -22.45
N TYR A 386 27.05 -3.79 -21.57
CA TYR A 386 26.63 -4.59 -20.42
C TYR A 386 25.72 -3.79 -19.47
N ARG A 387 26.03 -2.52 -19.21
CA ARG A 387 25.20 -1.67 -18.34
C ARG A 387 23.82 -1.41 -18.93
N VAL A 388 23.72 -1.10 -20.22
CA VAL A 388 22.41 -0.94 -20.88
C VAL A 388 21.59 -2.23 -20.80
N ASP A 389 22.22 -3.38 -21.05
CA ASP A 389 21.59 -4.70 -20.90
C ASP A 389 21.16 -5.00 -19.46
N SER A 390 21.98 -4.65 -18.46
CA SER A 390 21.65 -4.82 -17.04
C SER A 390 20.44 -3.99 -16.63
N ILE A 391 20.36 -2.72 -17.05
CA ILE A 391 19.20 -1.86 -16.77
C ILE A 391 17.95 -2.44 -17.45
N PHE A 392 18.09 -2.96 -18.68
CA PHE A 392 17.00 -3.62 -19.39
C PHE A 392 16.48 -4.86 -18.67
N GLU A 393 17.35 -5.75 -18.22
CA GLU A 393 16.93 -6.94 -17.47
C GLU A 393 16.32 -6.59 -16.10
N GLU A 394 16.81 -5.55 -15.42
CA GLU A 394 16.20 -5.01 -14.19
C GLU A 394 14.74 -4.57 -14.43
N LEU A 395 14.51 -3.73 -15.44
CA LEU A 395 13.16 -3.26 -15.81
C LEU A 395 12.24 -4.40 -16.30
N LYS A 396 12.80 -5.37 -17.04
CA LYS A 396 12.04 -6.54 -17.49
C LYS A 396 11.55 -7.40 -16.32
N LYS A 397 12.37 -7.56 -15.27
CA LYS A 397 11.97 -8.28 -14.06
C LYS A 397 10.80 -7.59 -13.34
N ILE A 398 10.79 -6.26 -13.27
CA ILE A 398 9.65 -5.49 -12.71
C ILE A 398 8.37 -5.80 -13.49
N ARG A 399 8.42 -5.76 -14.83
CA ARG A 399 7.27 -6.07 -15.69
C ARG A 399 6.75 -7.50 -15.54
N GLU A 400 7.64 -8.46 -15.31
CA GLU A 400 7.29 -9.88 -15.15
C GLU A 400 6.88 -10.24 -13.71
N ASN A 401 6.81 -9.27 -12.78
CA ASN A 401 6.64 -9.50 -11.34
C ASN A 401 7.69 -10.48 -10.77
N LYS A 402 8.90 -10.52 -11.35
CA LYS A 402 10.03 -11.38 -10.98
C LYS A 402 11.23 -10.58 -10.44
N GLY A 403 11.06 -9.29 -10.23
CA GLY A 403 12.07 -8.33 -9.75
C GLY A 403 11.91 -8.04 -8.27
N GLU A 404 13.03 -7.72 -7.62
CA GLU A 404 13.22 -7.78 -6.16
C GLU A 404 12.08 -7.15 -5.35
N ASN A 405 11.43 -7.99 -4.52
CA ASN A 405 10.68 -7.57 -3.32
C ASN A 405 11.56 -6.81 -2.28
N ASN A 406 12.78 -6.39 -2.62
CA ASN A 406 13.81 -5.94 -1.68
C ASN A 406 13.78 -4.45 -1.31
N GLN A 407 12.75 -3.68 -1.68
CA GLN A 407 12.68 -2.26 -1.26
C GLN A 407 11.54 -1.95 -0.31
N ILE A 408 10.75 -2.96 0.03
CA ILE A 408 9.51 -2.77 0.76
C ILE A 408 9.58 -3.66 1.98
N THR A 409 9.69 -3.05 3.16
CA THR A 409 9.52 -3.79 4.40
C THR A 409 8.01 -3.84 4.67
N PRO A 410 7.37 -5.02 4.60
CA PRO A 410 5.97 -5.15 4.95
C PRO A 410 5.81 -4.84 6.44
N ILE A 411 5.05 -3.79 6.77
CA ILE A 411 4.70 -3.46 8.14
C ILE A 411 3.26 -3.93 8.34
N LEU A 412 2.97 -4.60 9.45
CA LEU A 412 1.59 -4.99 9.74
C LEU A 412 0.71 -3.76 9.93
N LYS A 413 -0.53 -3.82 9.44
CA LYS A 413 -1.57 -2.85 9.78
C LYS A 413 -1.85 -2.87 11.29
N PRO A 414 -2.42 -1.79 11.87
CA PRO A 414 -2.90 -1.84 13.24
C PRO A 414 -3.86 -3.02 13.45
N THR A 415 -3.74 -3.75 14.56
CA THR A 415 -4.55 -4.97 14.78
C THR A 415 -6.05 -4.66 14.81
N TRP A 416 -6.45 -3.46 15.23
CA TRP A 416 -7.86 -3.06 15.22
C TRP A 416 -8.46 -3.01 13.82
N LEU A 417 -7.69 -2.55 12.82
CA LEU A 417 -8.12 -2.47 11.42
C LEU A 417 -8.13 -3.86 10.77
N VAL A 418 -7.11 -4.67 11.08
CA VAL A 418 -7.06 -6.08 10.66
C VAL A 418 -8.28 -6.84 11.20
N TYR A 419 -8.65 -6.62 12.46
CA TYR A 419 -9.83 -7.22 13.07
C TYR A 419 -11.14 -6.73 12.42
N GLU A 420 -11.23 -5.46 12.04
CA GLU A 420 -12.38 -4.92 11.31
C GLU A 420 -12.55 -5.61 9.94
N TYR A 421 -11.46 -5.76 9.17
CA TYR A 421 -11.48 -6.54 7.92
C TYR A 421 -11.90 -7.98 8.15
N PHE A 422 -11.41 -8.61 9.23
CA PHE A 422 -11.86 -9.94 9.61
C PHE A 422 -13.38 -9.97 9.80
N CYS A 423 -13.95 -9.08 10.60
CA CYS A 423 -15.39 -9.01 10.79
C CYS A 423 -16.16 -8.86 9.47
N LEU A 424 -15.72 -7.98 8.57
CA LEU A 424 -16.33 -7.77 7.25
C LEU A 424 -16.37 -9.05 6.42
N PHE A 425 -15.22 -9.70 6.23
CA PHE A 425 -15.14 -10.91 5.41
C PHE A 425 -15.88 -12.08 6.05
N ARG A 426 -15.97 -12.13 7.39
CA ARG A 426 -16.80 -13.12 8.09
C ARG A 426 -18.29 -12.90 7.87
N VAL A 427 -18.78 -11.66 7.86
CA VAL A 427 -20.16 -11.34 7.49
C VAL A 427 -20.46 -11.80 6.05
N ILE A 428 -19.57 -11.46 5.11
CA ILE A 428 -19.71 -11.89 3.71
C ILE A 428 -19.73 -13.42 3.61
N LYS A 429 -18.80 -14.10 4.28
CA LYS A 429 -18.73 -15.56 4.30
C LYS A 429 -19.99 -16.20 4.85
N VAL A 430 -20.53 -15.71 5.96
CA VAL A 430 -21.77 -16.26 6.56
C VAL A 430 -22.97 -16.14 5.61
N LEU A 431 -23.05 -15.05 4.84
CA LEU A 431 -24.07 -14.89 3.80
C LEU A 431 -23.84 -15.85 2.64
N ILE A 432 -22.60 -16.01 2.17
CA ILE A 432 -22.26 -16.98 1.11
C ILE A 432 -22.61 -18.41 1.54
N ASP A 433 -22.21 -18.79 2.76
CA ASP A 433 -22.53 -20.09 3.37
C ASP A 433 -24.04 -20.26 3.66
N SER A 434 -24.84 -19.20 3.51
CA SER A 434 -26.31 -19.22 3.60
C SER A 434 -26.99 -19.19 2.22
N GLY A 435 -26.23 -19.39 1.13
CA GLY A 435 -26.77 -19.51 -0.23
C GLY A 435 -26.78 -18.22 -1.05
N TYR A 436 -26.07 -17.17 -0.61
CA TYR A 436 -25.88 -15.97 -1.41
C TYR A 436 -24.66 -16.06 -2.32
N THR A 437 -24.71 -15.40 -3.47
CA THR A 437 -23.59 -15.23 -4.38
C THR A 437 -23.17 -13.77 -4.39
N LEU A 438 -21.88 -13.50 -4.24
CA LEU A 438 -21.32 -12.16 -4.37
C LEU A 438 -21.26 -11.76 -5.85
N ILE A 439 -21.94 -10.68 -6.24
CA ILE A 439 -22.01 -10.21 -7.62
C ILE A 439 -21.28 -8.88 -7.86
N GLN A 440 -21.01 -8.11 -6.80
CA GLN A 440 -20.30 -6.83 -6.87
C GLN A 440 -19.56 -6.57 -5.54
N GLY A 441 -18.48 -5.79 -5.59
CA GLY A 441 -17.74 -5.31 -4.41
C GLY A 441 -16.36 -5.94 -4.24
N ILE A 442 -16.12 -7.02 -4.99
CA ILE A 442 -14.81 -7.65 -5.19
C ILE A 442 -14.66 -7.66 -6.72
N ASP A 443 -14.24 -6.52 -7.31
CA ASP A 443 -14.10 -6.41 -8.78
C ASP A 443 -13.26 -7.58 -9.32
N GLU A 444 -13.59 -8.17 -10.48
CA GLU A 444 -12.77 -9.24 -11.11
C GLU A 444 -11.30 -8.84 -11.36
N ASP A 445 -10.98 -7.56 -11.19
CA ASP A 445 -9.64 -7.02 -11.00
C ASP A 445 -9.10 -7.18 -9.56
N VAL A 446 -9.44 -8.25 -8.83
CA VAL A 446 -8.84 -8.55 -7.50
C VAL A 446 -7.36 -8.92 -7.59
N LEU A 447 -6.88 -9.27 -8.79
CA LEU A 447 -5.45 -9.24 -9.10
C LEU A 447 -4.83 -7.82 -8.98
N ASN A 448 -5.64 -6.76 -8.96
CA ASN A 448 -5.24 -5.37 -8.66
C ASN A 448 -5.57 -4.92 -7.22
N LEU A 449 -6.32 -5.70 -6.42
CA LEU A 449 -6.49 -5.45 -4.97
C LEU A 449 -5.20 -5.69 -4.17
N TYR A 450 -4.21 -6.35 -4.79
CA TYR A 450 -2.81 -6.32 -4.34
C TYR A 450 -2.29 -4.90 -4.06
N LEU A 451 -2.90 -3.85 -4.64
CA LEU A 451 -2.19 -2.59 -4.91
C LEU A 451 -2.83 -1.36 -4.28
N THR A 452 -3.99 -1.46 -3.61
CA THR A 452 -4.63 -0.32 -2.93
C THR A 452 -4.32 -0.22 -1.43
N ASP A 453 -3.54 -1.14 -0.85
CA ASP A 453 -3.21 -1.26 0.57
C ASP A 453 -4.41 -1.31 1.54
N ARG A 454 -5.63 -0.88 1.18
CA ARG A 454 -6.82 -0.83 2.05
C ARG A 454 -8.09 -1.02 1.23
N ILE A 455 -9.16 -1.51 1.87
CA ILE A 455 -10.53 -1.44 1.33
C ILE A 455 -10.93 0.04 1.34
N GLN A 456 -11.45 0.55 0.23
CA GLN A 456 -11.84 1.96 0.14
C GLN A 456 -13.08 2.23 0.98
N GLU A 457 -13.09 3.37 1.68
CA GLU A 457 -14.26 3.85 2.42
C GLU A 457 -15.46 4.02 1.47
N GLY A 458 -16.65 3.62 1.89
CA GLY A 458 -17.86 3.63 1.07
C GLY A 458 -17.97 2.46 0.07
N THR A 459 -17.09 1.46 0.13
CA THR A 459 -17.20 0.26 -0.73
C THR A 459 -18.53 -0.46 -0.47
N LYS A 460 -19.25 -0.77 -1.56
CA LYS A 460 -20.51 -1.52 -1.53
C LYS A 460 -20.31 -2.93 -2.06
N PHE A 461 -20.56 -3.93 -1.22
CA PHE A 461 -20.66 -5.32 -1.64
C PHE A 461 -22.12 -5.68 -1.90
N VAL A 462 -22.40 -6.36 -3.01
CA VAL A 462 -23.75 -6.81 -3.38
C VAL A 462 -23.76 -8.33 -3.44
N LEU A 463 -24.58 -8.91 -2.59
CA LEU A 463 -24.82 -10.35 -2.55
C LEU A 463 -26.26 -10.63 -2.96
N GLU A 464 -26.47 -11.68 -3.74
CA GLU A 464 -27.79 -12.08 -4.22
C GLU A 464 -28.06 -13.56 -4.01
N SER A 465 -29.29 -13.89 -3.64
CA SER A 465 -29.87 -15.22 -3.72
C SER A 465 -31.04 -15.21 -4.72
N GLU A 466 -31.79 -16.32 -4.83
CA GLU A 466 -32.98 -16.40 -5.70
C GLU A 466 -34.04 -15.35 -5.32
N GLU A 467 -34.26 -15.11 -4.02
CA GLU A 467 -35.35 -14.25 -3.53
C GLU A 467 -34.90 -12.95 -2.87
N LYS A 468 -33.62 -12.82 -2.47
CA LYS A 468 -33.12 -11.67 -1.69
C LYS A 468 -31.89 -11.02 -2.32
N VAL A 469 -31.73 -9.72 -2.07
CA VAL A 469 -30.52 -8.94 -2.36
C VAL A 469 -30.04 -8.31 -1.05
N VAL A 470 -28.73 -8.35 -0.81
CA VAL A 470 -28.10 -7.74 0.35
C VAL A 470 -27.03 -6.76 -0.11
N HIS A 471 -27.09 -5.53 0.38
CA HIS A 471 -26.02 -4.54 0.21
C HIS A 471 -25.24 -4.41 1.52
N ILE A 472 -23.92 -4.60 1.48
CA ILE A 472 -23.04 -4.34 2.61
C ILE A 472 -22.22 -3.10 2.28
N TRP A 473 -22.37 -2.05 3.07
CA TRP A 473 -21.59 -0.82 2.97
C TRP A 473 -20.48 -0.85 4.01
N TYR A 474 -19.23 -0.75 3.55
CA TYR A 474 -18.05 -0.61 4.40
C TYR A 474 -17.72 0.86 4.62
N ASP A 475 -17.71 1.30 5.88
CA ASP A 475 -17.23 2.61 6.31
C ASP A 475 -17.86 3.80 5.53
N HIS A 476 -19.15 3.68 5.19
CA HIS A 476 -19.87 4.65 4.33
C HIS A 476 -20.37 5.85 5.13
N TYR A 477 -20.13 7.05 4.61
CA TYR A 477 -20.63 8.30 5.21
C TYR A 477 -22.02 8.65 4.67
N HIS A 478 -23.06 8.38 5.45
CA HIS A 478 -24.44 8.56 5.01
C HIS A 478 -24.90 10.02 4.96
N ALA A 479 -25.93 10.29 4.13
CA ALA A 479 -26.62 11.58 4.10
C ALA A 479 -27.18 12.01 5.48
N HIS A 480 -27.21 13.31 5.75
CA HIS A 480 -27.74 13.90 6.99
C HIS A 480 -29.26 14.08 6.96
N THR A 481 -29.82 14.33 5.79
CA THR A 481 -31.24 14.63 5.59
C THR A 481 -31.81 13.82 4.44
N GLU A 482 -33.13 13.67 4.41
CA GLU A 482 -33.85 13.03 3.29
C GLU A 482 -33.54 13.71 1.95
N LYS A 483 -33.55 15.05 1.94
CA LYS A 483 -33.20 15.83 0.75
C LYS A 483 -31.78 15.53 0.27
N GLU A 484 -30.81 15.53 1.18
CA GLU A 484 -29.41 15.20 0.84
C GLU A 484 -29.29 13.77 0.28
N ALA A 485 -30.03 12.81 0.83
CA ALA A 485 -30.04 11.44 0.33
C ALA A 485 -30.57 11.37 -1.11
N LEU A 486 -31.71 12.03 -1.38
CA LEU A 486 -32.30 12.10 -2.72
C LEU A 486 -31.35 12.76 -3.73
N ASP A 487 -30.72 13.88 -3.35
CA ASP A 487 -29.76 14.60 -4.21
C ASP A 487 -28.53 13.75 -4.55
N LYS A 488 -28.12 12.83 -3.65
CA LYS A 488 -27.01 11.89 -3.84
C LYS A 488 -27.41 10.55 -4.45
N GLY A 489 -28.69 10.29 -4.64
CA GLY A 489 -29.20 8.97 -5.02
C GLY A 489 -28.98 7.89 -3.95
N GLU A 490 -28.85 8.28 -2.68
CA GLU A 490 -28.79 7.38 -1.54
C GLU A 490 -30.19 7.02 -1.03
N LEU A 491 -30.36 5.80 -0.53
CA LEU A 491 -31.63 5.36 0.05
C LEU A 491 -31.80 5.72 1.53
N PHE A 492 -30.71 6.05 2.23
CA PHE A 492 -30.70 6.14 3.69
C PHE A 492 -30.07 7.44 4.18
N TYR A 493 -30.62 7.99 5.26
CA TYR A 493 -30.09 9.18 5.92
C TYR A 493 -30.20 9.09 7.44
N THR A 494 -29.45 9.93 8.14
CA THR A 494 -29.59 10.10 9.59
C THR A 494 -29.28 11.53 10.05
N PRO A 495 -30.11 12.12 10.93
CA PRO A 495 -29.83 13.42 11.52
C PRO A 495 -28.72 13.36 12.58
N ASN A 496 -28.23 12.17 12.93
CA ASN A 496 -27.15 12.04 13.92
C ASN A 496 -25.80 12.45 13.31
N PRO A 497 -24.92 13.09 14.12
CA PRO A 497 -23.59 13.48 13.66
C PRO A 497 -22.66 12.27 13.47
N LYS A 498 -22.87 11.19 14.22
CA LYS A 498 -22.16 9.91 14.07
C LYS A 498 -22.92 9.04 13.08
N LYS A 499 -22.54 9.10 11.80
CA LYS A 499 -23.29 8.50 10.68
C LYS A 499 -22.45 7.67 9.71
N ARG A 500 -21.34 7.17 10.25
CA ARG A 500 -20.36 6.35 9.56
C ARG A 500 -20.12 5.11 10.44
N PRO A 501 -20.94 4.06 10.28
CA PRO A 501 -20.71 2.77 10.92
C PRO A 501 -19.61 2.02 10.18
N ASP A 502 -18.92 1.10 10.87
CA ASP A 502 -17.90 0.25 10.23
C ASP A 502 -18.55 -0.59 9.11
N PHE A 503 -19.74 -1.16 9.38
CA PHE A 503 -20.56 -1.84 8.37
C PHE A 503 -22.06 -1.51 8.51
N LYS A 504 -22.74 -1.30 7.38
CA LYS A 504 -24.21 -1.28 7.30
C LYS A 504 -24.70 -2.28 6.26
N ILE A 505 -25.63 -3.13 6.67
CA ILE A 505 -26.17 -4.22 5.86
C ILE A 505 -27.64 -3.93 5.57
N ASP A 506 -28.00 -3.88 4.31
CA ASP A 506 -29.35 -3.56 3.84
C ASP A 506 -29.97 -4.77 3.15
N PHE A 507 -31.12 -5.21 3.65
CA PHE A 507 -31.83 -6.38 3.15
C PHE A 507 -32.98 -5.97 2.22
N PHE A 508 -33.04 -6.61 1.07
CA PHE A 508 -34.10 -6.43 0.08
C PHE A 508 -34.67 -7.77 -0.37
N ARG A 509 -35.94 -7.76 -0.75
CA ARG A 509 -36.62 -8.88 -1.41
C ARG A 509 -36.79 -8.57 -2.89
N LYS A 510 -36.43 -9.53 -3.75
CA LYS A 510 -36.65 -9.44 -5.20
C LYS A 510 -38.14 -9.54 -5.49
N THR A 511 -38.67 -8.60 -6.28
CA THR A 511 -40.05 -8.62 -6.76
C THR A 511 -40.07 -8.38 -8.27
N LYS A 512 -41.24 -8.54 -8.91
CA LYS A 512 -41.40 -8.30 -10.35
C LYS A 512 -41.17 -6.83 -10.75
N GLU A 513 -41.33 -5.90 -9.80
CA GLU A 513 -41.25 -4.45 -10.03
C GLU A 513 -39.93 -3.84 -9.54
N GLY A 514 -39.05 -4.65 -8.94
CA GLY A 514 -37.78 -4.21 -8.36
C GLY A 514 -37.49 -4.84 -7.00
N ASN A 515 -36.56 -4.24 -6.26
CA ASN A 515 -36.15 -4.72 -4.95
C ASN A 515 -36.93 -3.98 -3.85
N LEU A 516 -37.72 -4.71 -3.06
CA LEU A 516 -38.46 -4.18 -1.92
C LEU A 516 -37.56 -4.15 -0.68
N PHE A 517 -37.39 -2.99 -0.06
CA PHE A 517 -36.62 -2.86 1.17
C PHE A 517 -37.30 -3.57 2.36
N LEU A 518 -36.52 -4.32 3.14
CA LEU A 518 -37.01 -5.02 4.33
C LEU A 518 -36.61 -4.28 5.61
N HIS A 519 -35.32 -4.25 5.91
CA HIS A 519 -34.73 -3.58 7.06
C HIS A 519 -33.21 -3.49 6.89
N SER A 520 -32.55 -2.83 7.83
CA SER A 520 -31.10 -2.73 7.89
C SER A 520 -30.53 -3.21 9.23
N VAL A 521 -29.32 -3.75 9.20
CA VAL A 521 -28.51 -4.09 10.38
C VAL A 521 -27.23 -3.27 10.33
N ILE A 522 -26.86 -2.66 11.46
CA ILE A 522 -25.57 -1.98 11.60
C ILE A 522 -24.64 -2.85 12.45
N MET A 523 -23.40 -3.00 11.97
CA MET A 523 -22.36 -3.73 12.67
C MET A 523 -21.14 -2.82 12.86
N ASP A 524 -20.56 -2.86 14.05
CA ASP A 524 -19.44 -2.00 14.43
C ASP A 524 -18.40 -2.86 15.18
N ALA A 525 -17.19 -2.94 14.63
CA ALA A 525 -16.11 -3.78 15.10
C ALA A 525 -15.27 -3.04 16.15
N LYS A 526 -15.08 -3.69 17.30
CA LYS A 526 -14.28 -3.17 18.39
C LYS A 526 -13.29 -4.22 18.85
N PHE A 527 -12.01 -4.01 18.54
CA PHE A 527 -10.92 -4.83 19.07
C PHE A 527 -10.70 -4.51 20.57
N SER A 528 -11.63 -4.94 21.43
CA SER A 528 -11.57 -4.76 22.87
C SER A 528 -12.49 -5.72 23.63
N GLN A 529 -12.16 -5.96 24.90
CA GLN A 529 -13.02 -6.72 25.80
C GLN A 529 -14.33 -5.98 26.10
N LEU A 530 -15.42 -6.71 26.29
CA LEU A 530 -16.75 -6.17 26.61
C LEU A 530 -16.75 -5.18 27.78
N LYS A 531 -15.99 -5.44 28.85
CA LYS A 531 -15.89 -4.55 30.02
C LYS A 531 -15.28 -3.17 29.73
N THR A 532 -14.58 -3.03 28.60
CA THR A 532 -14.02 -1.75 28.13
C THR A 532 -15.01 -1.03 27.23
N ILE A 533 -15.89 -1.77 26.55
CA ILE A 533 -16.87 -1.27 25.59
C ILE A 533 -18.18 -0.87 26.28
N TYR A 534 -18.57 -1.59 27.32
CA TYR A 534 -19.83 -1.42 28.04
C TYR A 534 -19.59 -1.15 29.52
N ASN A 535 -20.29 -0.15 30.08
CA ASN A 535 -20.27 0.12 31.52
C ASN A 535 -21.71 0.15 32.09
N PRO A 536 -22.04 -0.66 33.11
CA PRO A 536 -23.38 -0.68 33.68
C PRO A 536 -23.79 0.58 34.44
N GLN A 537 -22.82 1.44 34.83
CA GLN A 537 -23.08 2.62 35.67
C GLN A 537 -23.31 3.90 34.85
N TYR A 538 -22.75 4.00 33.65
CA TYR A 538 -22.89 5.18 32.79
C TYR A 538 -22.66 4.81 31.33
N LYS A 539 -23.30 5.55 30.42
CA LYS A 539 -23.06 5.40 28.97
C LYS A 539 -21.74 6.04 28.58
N ASN A 540 -20.85 5.24 28.00
CA ASN A 540 -19.61 5.77 27.44
C ASN A 540 -19.79 6.24 25.98
N LYS A 541 -18.73 6.84 25.41
CA LYS A 541 -18.75 7.38 24.04
C LYS A 541 -19.10 6.34 22.96
N THR A 542 -18.72 5.08 23.16
CA THR A 542 -19.01 3.97 22.24
C THR A 542 -20.47 3.57 22.36
N GLU A 543 -21.02 3.46 23.56
CA GLU A 543 -22.45 3.19 23.77
C GLU A 543 -23.34 4.30 23.19
N GLU A 544 -22.95 5.57 23.34
CA GLU A 544 -23.64 6.70 22.69
C GLU A 544 -23.60 6.62 21.16
N GLN A 545 -22.47 6.18 20.59
CA GLN A 545 -22.33 5.96 19.15
C GLN A 545 -23.26 4.85 18.65
N LEU A 546 -23.17 3.69 19.28
CA LEU A 546 -23.96 2.51 18.93
C LEU A 546 -25.47 2.77 19.09
N SER A 547 -25.87 3.44 20.18
CA SER A 547 -27.28 3.82 20.38
C SER A 547 -27.77 4.78 19.29
N GLY A 548 -26.91 5.71 18.85
CA GLY A 548 -27.21 6.67 17.80
C GLY A 548 -27.49 6.03 16.44
N TYR A 549 -26.93 4.85 16.17
CA TYR A 549 -27.16 4.14 14.92
C TYR A 549 -28.62 3.69 14.72
N TYR A 550 -29.43 3.60 15.77
CA TYR A 550 -30.86 3.33 15.61
C TYR A 550 -31.63 4.47 14.91
N SER A 551 -31.06 5.66 14.74
CA SER A 551 -31.74 6.81 14.11
C SER A 551 -31.44 6.94 12.61
N TYR A 552 -31.42 5.83 11.87
CA TYR A 552 -31.37 5.85 10.41
C TYR A 552 -32.76 5.70 9.82
N PHE A 553 -33.00 6.40 8.72
CA PHE A 553 -34.28 6.44 8.03
C PHE A 553 -34.06 6.09 6.56
N CYS A 554 -35.11 5.56 5.93
CA CYS A 554 -35.12 5.23 4.51
C CYS A 554 -36.00 6.24 3.75
N VAL A 555 -35.58 6.64 2.55
CA VAL A 555 -36.36 7.54 1.69
C VAL A 555 -37.51 6.82 0.96
N LEU A 556 -37.48 5.48 0.95
CA LEU A 556 -38.49 4.69 0.25
C LEU A 556 -39.85 4.76 0.98
N PRO A 557 -40.95 5.06 0.26
CA PRO A 557 -42.27 5.21 0.87
C PRO A 557 -42.73 3.99 1.69
N GLU A 558 -42.37 2.77 1.25
CA GLU A 558 -42.74 1.52 1.93
C GLU A 558 -42.16 1.39 3.35
N ALA A 559 -41.04 2.05 3.65
CA ALA A 559 -40.43 2.03 4.99
C ALA A 559 -41.13 2.99 5.97
N GLY A 560 -41.86 3.97 5.44
CA GLY A 560 -42.42 5.10 6.20
C GLY A 560 -41.35 5.99 6.87
N HIS A 561 -41.77 7.00 7.62
CA HIS A 561 -40.87 7.89 8.37
C HIS A 561 -40.36 7.27 9.69
N ARG A 562 -40.30 5.94 9.78
CA ARG A 562 -39.82 5.23 10.97
C ARG A 562 -38.34 4.89 10.82
N PRO A 563 -37.60 4.75 11.91
CA PRO A 563 -36.24 4.26 11.81
C PRO A 563 -36.19 2.86 11.21
N CYS A 564 -35.25 2.62 10.31
CA CYS A 564 -35.17 1.41 9.49
C CYS A 564 -34.18 0.35 9.99
N ILE A 565 -33.49 0.62 11.09
CA ILE A 565 -32.51 -0.31 11.68
C ILE A 565 -33.24 -1.28 12.61
N ASP A 566 -33.22 -2.56 12.27
CA ASP A 566 -33.70 -3.61 13.17
C ASP A 566 -32.74 -3.83 14.34
N ARG A 567 -31.43 -3.90 14.03
CA ARG A 567 -30.41 -4.26 15.00
C ARG A 567 -29.12 -3.48 14.83
N VAL A 568 -28.55 -3.06 15.96
CA VAL A 568 -27.16 -2.60 16.07
C VAL A 568 -26.36 -3.67 16.81
N VAL A 569 -25.28 -4.14 16.19
CA VAL A 569 -24.43 -5.20 16.69
C VAL A 569 -23.00 -4.68 16.88
N CYS A 570 -22.49 -4.75 18.10
CA CYS A 570 -21.08 -4.53 18.37
C CYS A 570 -20.34 -5.86 18.30
N LEU A 571 -19.49 -6.03 17.29
CA LEU A 571 -18.63 -7.19 17.10
C LEU A 571 -17.33 -6.97 17.86
N TYR A 572 -17.03 -7.78 18.88
CA TYR A 572 -15.87 -7.52 19.73
C TYR A 572 -14.94 -8.71 19.92
N ALA A 573 -13.64 -8.39 20.00
CA ALA A 573 -12.56 -9.34 20.23
C ALA A 573 -12.21 -9.40 21.72
N GLY A 574 -12.25 -10.59 22.32
CA GLY A 574 -11.70 -10.76 23.66
C GLY A 574 -12.17 -11.99 24.40
N GLU A 575 -11.29 -12.52 25.22
CA GLU A 575 -11.62 -13.53 26.22
C GLU A 575 -12.72 -12.99 27.17
N GLY A 576 -13.73 -13.81 27.43
CA GLY A 576 -14.93 -13.38 28.12
C GLY A 576 -15.87 -14.52 28.45
N THR A 577 -17.03 -14.16 29.00
CA THR A 577 -18.04 -15.05 29.58
C THR A 577 -18.45 -16.26 28.72
N ARG A 578 -19.08 -17.25 29.36
CA ARG A 578 -19.67 -18.42 28.69
C ARG A 578 -20.61 -18.00 27.55
N ASP A 579 -21.34 -16.89 27.72
CA ASP A 579 -22.25 -16.37 26.70
C ASP A 579 -21.49 -15.63 25.60
N VAL A 580 -21.72 -16.06 24.35
CA VAL A 580 -21.13 -15.51 23.13
C VAL A 580 -21.85 -14.24 22.66
N GLN A 581 -23.18 -14.19 22.85
CA GLN A 581 -24.02 -13.04 22.57
C GLN A 581 -24.66 -12.50 23.85
N LYS A 582 -24.64 -11.17 24.01
CA LYS A 582 -25.32 -10.48 25.11
C LYS A 582 -26.11 -9.30 24.57
N ARG A 583 -27.27 -9.03 25.16
CA ARG A 583 -28.07 -7.84 24.85
C ARG A 583 -28.11 -6.94 26.07
N TYR A 584 -27.59 -5.73 25.92
CA TYR A 584 -27.73 -4.67 26.92
C TYR A 584 -28.48 -3.51 26.29
N GLU A 585 -29.59 -3.13 26.91
CA GLU A 585 -30.56 -2.20 26.33
C GLU A 585 -31.00 -2.65 24.92
N SER A 586 -30.86 -1.79 23.92
CA SER A 586 -31.16 -2.11 22.52
C SER A 586 -30.00 -2.77 21.78
N ILE A 587 -28.76 -2.68 22.27
CA ILE A 587 -27.55 -3.08 21.53
C ILE A 587 -27.24 -4.57 21.76
N THR A 588 -26.89 -5.27 20.67
CA THR A 588 -26.38 -6.64 20.72
C THR A 588 -24.86 -6.62 20.73
N TYR A 589 -24.24 -7.23 21.73
CA TYR A 589 -22.80 -7.42 21.81
C TYR A 589 -22.49 -8.86 21.45
N LEU A 590 -21.80 -9.05 20.32
CA LEU A 590 -21.44 -10.36 19.81
C LEU A 590 -19.93 -10.54 19.85
N ARG A 591 -19.48 -11.56 20.56
CA ARG A 591 -18.07 -11.94 20.58
C ARG A 591 -17.74 -12.69 19.29
N LEU A 592 -16.84 -12.15 18.48
CA LEU A 592 -16.49 -12.72 17.16
C LEU A 592 -14.98 -12.80 16.99
N HIS A 593 -14.37 -13.97 17.16
CA HIS A 593 -12.92 -14.15 16.96
C HIS A 593 -12.56 -15.62 16.75
N PRO A 594 -11.40 -15.96 16.15
CA PRO A 594 -10.98 -17.34 16.06
C PRO A 594 -10.59 -17.91 17.43
N LEU A 595 -10.76 -19.22 17.58
CA LEU A 595 -10.21 -20.05 18.65
C LEU A 595 -9.61 -21.31 18.03
N ILE A 596 -8.55 -21.82 18.64
CA ILE A 596 -7.91 -23.08 18.23
C ILE A 596 -8.42 -24.17 19.16
N GLY A 597 -9.34 -24.99 18.64
CA GLY A 597 -9.86 -26.16 19.33
C GLY A 597 -9.07 -27.43 19.00
N GLU A 598 -9.47 -28.55 19.61
CA GLU A 598 -8.87 -29.87 19.36
C GLU A 598 -9.01 -30.33 17.90
N ASN A 599 -10.09 -29.90 17.22
CA ASN A 599 -10.39 -30.23 15.83
C ASN A 599 -9.89 -29.19 14.81
N GLY A 600 -9.03 -28.25 15.24
CA GLY A 600 -8.54 -27.14 14.42
C GLY A 600 -9.18 -25.79 14.74
N PRO A 601 -8.86 -24.75 13.96
CA PRO A 601 -9.38 -23.41 14.18
C PRO A 601 -10.88 -23.32 13.85
N PHE A 602 -11.64 -22.68 14.74
CA PHE A 602 -13.05 -22.33 14.52
C PHE A 602 -13.30 -20.89 14.97
N VAL A 603 -14.43 -20.28 14.58
CA VAL A 603 -14.76 -18.90 14.93
C VAL A 603 -15.90 -18.87 15.94
N VAL A 604 -15.63 -18.29 17.11
CA VAL A 604 -16.65 -18.01 18.13
C VAL A 604 -17.61 -16.96 17.60
N GLY A 605 -18.92 -17.11 17.81
CA GLY A 605 -19.91 -16.12 17.38
C GLY A 605 -20.40 -16.27 15.95
N GLU A 606 -19.89 -17.25 15.20
CA GLU A 606 -20.30 -17.46 13.80
C GLU A 606 -21.75 -17.93 13.68
N GLU A 607 -22.19 -18.82 14.56
CA GLU A 607 -23.59 -19.30 14.58
C GLU A 607 -24.54 -18.17 14.98
N GLU A 608 -24.22 -17.40 16.01
CA GLU A 608 -25.02 -16.25 16.43
C GLU A 608 -25.02 -15.13 15.37
N LEU A 609 -23.90 -14.93 14.67
CA LEU A 609 -23.83 -14.02 13.52
C LEU A 609 -24.77 -14.49 12.41
N ARG A 610 -24.78 -15.80 12.12
CA ARG A 610 -25.69 -16.41 11.16
C ARG A 610 -27.14 -16.19 11.57
N ASP A 611 -27.49 -16.41 12.82
CA ASP A 611 -28.86 -16.17 13.32
C ASP A 611 -29.27 -14.71 13.18
N ILE A 612 -28.39 -13.76 13.51
CA ILE A 612 -28.64 -12.33 13.32
C ILE A 612 -28.93 -12.02 11.84
N LEU A 613 -28.16 -12.60 10.92
CA LEU A 613 -28.26 -12.37 9.48
C LEU A 613 -29.37 -13.19 8.79
N GLN A 614 -29.85 -14.28 9.41
CA GLN A 614 -30.92 -15.15 8.88
C GLN A 614 -32.31 -14.82 9.43
N LEU A 615 -32.40 -14.27 10.64
CA LEU A 615 -33.63 -13.64 11.16
C LEU A 615 -34.00 -12.34 10.42
N SER A 616 -33.17 -11.97 9.44
CA SER A 616 -33.20 -10.77 8.61
C SER A 616 -33.65 -11.07 7.17
#